data_AF-A0A381WAT0-F1
#
_entry.id   AF-A0A381WAT0-F1
#
_cell.length_a   1.000
_cell.length_b   1.000
_cell.length_c   1.000
_cell.angle_alpha   90.00
_cell.angle_beta   90.00
_cell.angle_gamma   90.00
#
_symmetry.space_group_name_H-M   'P 1'
#
loop_
_entity.id
_entity.type
_entity.pdbx_description
1 polymer ?
#
loop_
_entity_poly.entity_id
_entity_poly.type
_entity_poly.pdbx_seq_one_letter_code
_entity_poly.pdbx_strand_id
1 'polypeptide(L)' 'MKGFGFITSDDGDDYFVHVSGLREHLKDRGLRVGQQVSFDVDFDIKGDRAVNVRIG' A
#
# COMPACT_ATOMS: atom_id res chain seq x y z
N MET A 1 -13.15 8.45 -6.24
CA MET A 1 -12.38 8.43 -4.97
C MET A 1 -10.90 8.41 -5.32
N LYS A 2 -10.04 9.10 -4.56
CA LYS A 2 -8.59 9.05 -4.78
C LYS A 2 -8.11 7.63 -4.46
N GLY A 3 -7.77 6.85 -5.47
CA GLY A 3 -7.35 5.45 -5.35
C GLY A 3 -5.89 5.30 -4.91
N PHE A 4 -5.45 6.13 -3.96
CA PHE A 4 -4.07 6.17 -3.49
C PHE A 4 -3.99 6.61 -2.03
N GLY A 5 -2.86 6.30 -1.38
CA GLY A 5 -2.56 6.65 0.00
C GLY A 5 -1.11 6.33 0.35
N PHE A 6 -0.86 6.17 1.66
CA PHE A 6 0.45 5.81 2.20
C PHE A 6 0.31 4.68 3.21
N ILE A 7 1.35 3.84 3.29
CA ILE A 7 1.53 2.82 4.32
C ILE A 7 2.81 3.18 5.07
N THR A 8 2.69 3.39 6.37
CA THR A 8 3.84 3.59 7.26
C THR A 8 4.33 2.23 7.73
N SER A 9 5.63 1.95 7.57
CA SER A 9 6.26 0.74 8.11
C SER A 9 6.56 0.87 9.61
N ASP A 10 6.90 -0.25 10.24
CA ASP A 10 7.30 -0.28 11.65
C ASP A 10 8.59 0.53 11.92
N ASP A 11 9.43 0.69 10.90
CA ASP A 11 10.66 1.50 10.95
C ASP A 11 10.40 3.01 10.77
N GLY A 12 9.14 3.39 10.49
CA GLY A 12 8.70 4.79 10.35
C GLY A 12 8.78 5.35 8.93
N ASP A 13 9.11 4.53 7.94
CA ASP A 13 9.16 4.95 6.53
C ASP A 13 7.77 4.89 5.89
N ASP A 14 7.46 5.92 5.10
CA ASP A 14 6.19 6.02 4.37
C ASP A 14 6.34 5.55 2.92
N TYR A 15 5.54 4.55 2.55
CA TYR A 15 5.50 3.99 1.20
C TYR A 15 4.23 4.42 0.49
N PHE A 16 4.37 4.93 -0.74
CA PHE A 16 3.23 5.29 -1.55
C PHE A 16 2.47 4.03 -2.01
N VAL A 17 1.14 4.03 -1.90
CA VAL A 17 0.30 2.93 -2.39
C VAL A 17 -0.76 3.45 -3.35
N HIS A 18 -0.91 2.75 -4.48
CA HIS A 18 -2.01 2.95 -5.42
C HIS A 18 -2.94 1.73 -5.39
N VAL A 19 -4.22 1.90 -5.72
CA VAL A 19 -5.22 0.82 -5.74
C VAL A 19 -4.82 -0.35 -6.64
N SER A 20 -4.03 -0.09 -7.69
CA SER A 20 -3.48 -1.15 -8.55
C SER A 20 -2.47 -2.06 -7.84
N GLY A 21 -1.81 -1.57 -6.78
CA GLY A 21 -0.89 -2.34 -5.95
C GLY A 21 -1.59 -3.21 -4.90
N LEU A 22 -2.90 -3.05 -4.71
CA LEU A 22 -3.69 -3.93 -3.84
C LEU A 22 -4.03 -5.24 -4.55
N ARG A 23 -4.11 -6.35 -3.80
CA ARG A 23 -4.67 -7.61 -4.33
C ARG A 23 -6.15 -7.45 -4.71
N GLU A 24 -6.63 -8.25 -5.66
CA GLU A 24 -7.97 -8.07 -6.27
C GLU A 24 -9.11 -7.93 -5.25
N HIS A 25 -9.16 -8.81 -4.24
CA HIS A 25 -10.19 -8.77 -3.20
C HIS A 25 -10.18 -7.50 -2.32
N LEU A 26 -9.11 -6.68 -2.40
CA LEU A 26 -8.97 -5.41 -1.69
C LEU A 26 -9.19 -4.20 -2.60
N LYS A 27 -9.19 -4.35 -3.94
CA LYS A 27 -9.35 -3.22 -4.86
C LYS A 27 -10.70 -2.52 -4.69
N ASP A 28 -11.76 -3.28 -4.47
CA ASP A 28 -13.11 -2.74 -4.28
C ASP A 28 -13.35 -2.20 -2.86
N ARG A 29 -12.62 -2.71 -1.87
CA ARG A 29 -12.80 -2.39 -0.45
C ARG A 29 -11.85 -1.30 0.05
N GLY A 30 -10.69 -1.17 -0.58
CA GLY A 30 -9.59 -0.33 -0.13
C GLY A 30 -8.97 -0.80 1.20
N LEU A 31 -8.15 0.09 1.77
CA LEU A 31 -7.55 -0.05 3.09
C LEU A 31 -8.17 0.97 4.05
N ARG A 32 -8.19 0.65 5.34
CA ARG A 32 -8.63 1.56 6.41
C ARG A 32 -7.42 2.05 7.21
N VAL A 33 -7.52 3.26 7.76
CA VAL A 33 -6.51 3.79 8.68
C VAL A 33 -6.37 2.86 9.89
N GLY A 34 -5.13 2.58 10.29
CA GLY A 34 -4.81 1.66 11.39
C GLY A 34 -4.93 0.17 11.02
N GLN A 35 -5.23 -0.16 9.77
CA GLN A 35 -5.27 -1.54 9.32
C GLN A 35 -3.85 -2.06 9.09
N GLN A 36 -3.48 -3.13 9.79
CA GLN A 36 -2.21 -3.79 9.59
C GLN A 36 -2.21 -4.56 8.26
N VAL A 37 -1.14 -4.38 7.50
CA VAL A 37 -0.99 -4.95 6.16
C VAL A 37 0.43 -5.47 5.97
N SER A 38 0.58 -6.38 5.02
CA SER A 38 1.88 -6.74 4.47
C SER A 38 1.93 -6.35 3.00
N PHE A 39 3.11 -5.90 2.55
CA PHE A 39 3.34 -5.46 1.18
C PHE A 39 4.77 -5.77 0.78
N ASP A 40 5.00 -5.79 -0.52
CA ASP A 40 6.35 -5.78 -1.08
C ASP A 40 6.69 -4.33 -1.47
N VAL A 41 7.97 -3.97 -1.40
CA VAL A 41 8.46 -2.66 -1.85
C VAL A 41 8.96 -2.78 -3.28
N ASP A 42 8.41 -1.97 -4.18
CA ASP A 42 8.94 -1.78 -5.53
C ASP A 42 9.68 -0.43 -5.59
N PHE A 43 10.99 -0.50 -5.82
CA PHE A 43 11.89 0.64 -5.87
C PHE A 43 11.93 1.20 -7.29
N ASP A 44 11.49 2.43 -7.47
CA ASP A 44 11.46 3.11 -8.77
C ASP A 44 12.16 4.48 -8.68
N ILE A 45 12.63 5.00 -9.80
CA ILE A 45 13.29 6.31 -9.95
C ILE A 45 12.36 7.44 -9.47
N LYS A 46 11.04 7.19 -9.45
CA LYS A 46 10.00 8.12 -9.00
C LYS A 46 9.69 8.06 -7.50
N GLY A 47 10.27 7.11 -6.76
CA GLY A 47 10.05 6.89 -5.34
C GLY A 47 9.51 5.49 -5.01
N ASP A 48 9.76 5.07 -3.79
CA ASP A 48 9.42 3.73 -3.29
C ASP A 48 7.90 3.58 -3.13
N ARG A 49 7.38 2.45 -3.61
CA ARG A 49 5.94 2.17 -3.58
C ARG A 49 5.63 0.77 -3.06
N ALA A 50 4.54 0.68 -2.32
CA ALA A 50 3.99 -0.57 -1.83
C ALA A 50 3.18 -1.27 -2.93
N VAL A 51 3.52 -2.54 -3.18
CA VAL A 51 2.85 -3.43 -4.14
C VAL A 51 2.46 -4.75 -3.47
N ASN A 52 1.62 -5.53 -4.14
CA ASN A 52 1.10 -6.82 -3.64
C ASN A 52 0.45 -6.74 -2.25
N VAL A 53 -0.12 -5.59 -1.90
CA VAL A 53 -0.63 -5.32 -0.55
C VAL A 53 -1.73 -6.30 -0.18
N ARG A 54 -1.61 -6.87 1.02
CA ARG A 54 -2.53 -7.84 1.61
C ARG A 54 -2.77 -7.50 3.09
N ILE A 55 -3.92 -7.91 3.61
CA ILE A 55 -4.20 -7.81 5.04
C ILE A 55 -3.30 -8.80 5.78
N GLY A 56 -2.68 -8.35 6.88
CA GLY A 56 -1.87 -9.17 7.77
C GLY A 56 -2.69 -10.19 8.56
#